data_AF-A0A1V6EF49-F1
#
_entry.id   AF-A0A1V6EF49-F1
#
_cell.length_a   1.000
_cell.length_b   1.000
_cell.length_c   1.000
_cell.angle_alpha   90.00
_cell.angle_beta   90.00
_cell.angle_gamma   90.00
#
_symmetry.space_group_name_H-M   'P 1'
#
loop_
_entity.id
_entity.type
_entity.pdbx_description
1 polymer ?
#
loop_
_entity_poly.entity_id
_entity_poly.type
_entity_poly.pdbx_seq_one_letter_code
_entity_poly.pdbx_strand_id
1 'polypeptide(L)'
;MAARFSRAQEREADSTGMDILYRAGYPPEAMVSFMNKLLALDRESGGGRSLPIFATHPSPEERVALLQDLMRQYPEENHSYGEDRYFEEVRSHF
;
A
#
# COMPACT_ATOMS: atom_id res chain seq x y z
N MET A 1 -5.59 15.56 20.03
CA MET A 1 -5.85 15.47 18.58
C MET A 1 -4.71 14.70 17.95
N ALA A 2 -4.98 13.68 17.14
CA ALA A 2 -3.95 13.05 16.32
C ALA A 2 -3.55 14.05 15.22
N ALA A 3 -2.25 14.26 15.00
CA ALA A 3 -1.78 15.08 13.89
C ALA A 3 -2.02 14.31 12.59
N ARG A 4 -2.74 14.92 11.65
CA ARG A 4 -3.04 14.36 10.34
C ARG A 4 -1.97 14.79 9.36
N PHE A 5 -1.39 13.86 8.61
CA PHE A 5 -0.41 14.19 7.58
C PHE A 5 -1.09 14.92 6.41
N SER A 6 -0.34 15.84 5.80
CA SER A 6 -0.77 16.52 4.59
C SER A 6 -0.73 15.57 3.38
N ARG A 7 -1.50 15.88 2.34
CA ARG A 7 -1.47 15.11 1.08
C ARG A 7 -0.07 15.09 0.45
N ALA A 8 0.72 16.15 0.61
CA ALA A 8 2.09 16.20 0.11
C ALA A 8 2.99 15.19 0.84
N GLN A 9 2.88 15.12 2.17
CA GLN A 9 3.63 14.16 2.98
C GLN A 9 3.27 12.71 2.66
N GLU A 10 1.98 12.42 2.43
CA GLU A 10 1.57 11.07 2.01
C GLU A 10 2.14 10.67 0.65
N ARG A 11 2.17 11.60 -0.32
CA ARG A 11 2.73 11.32 -1.66
C ARG A 11 4.24 11.09 -1.62
N GLU A 12 4.96 11.88 -0.81
CA GLU A 12 6.40 11.68 -0.58
C GLU A 12 6.66 10.33 0.10
N ALA A 13 5.86 9.98 1.10
CA ALA A 13 5.93 8.69 1.78
C ALA A 13 5.63 7.52 0.84
N ASP A 14 4.65 7.64 -0.05
CA ASP A 14 4.32 6.62 -1.06
C ASP A 14 5.47 6.40 -2.04
N SER A 15 6.03 7.48 -2.57
CA SER A 15 7.16 7.40 -3.50
C SER A 15 8.38 6.77 -2.84
N THR A 16 8.69 7.17 -1.61
CA THR A 16 9.81 6.64 -0.84
C THR A 16 9.56 5.18 -0.44
N GLY A 17 8.34 4.85 -0.04
CA GLY A 17 7.95 3.48 0.31
C GLY A 17 8.05 2.52 -0.86
N MET A 18 7.65 2.95 -2.06
CA MET A 18 7.82 2.15 -3.29
C MET A 18 9.30 1.84 -3.56
N ASP A 19 10.19 2.84 -3.50
CA ASP A 19 11.63 2.65 -3.70
C ASP A 19 12.23 1.68 -2.65
N ILE A 20 11.83 1.83 -1.39
CA ILE A 20 12.27 0.93 -0.31
C ILE A 20 11.82 -0.51 -0.57
N LEU A 21 10.54 -0.73 -0.91
CA LEU A 21 10.00 -2.07 -1.16
C LEU A 21 10.69 -2.73 -2.37
N TYR A 22 10.84 -1.98 -3.45
CA TYR A 22 11.52 -2.45 -4.65
C TYR A 22 12.97 -2.88 -4.36
N ARG A 23 13.74 -2.04 -3.65
CA ARG A 23 15.12 -2.37 -3.24
C ARG A 23 15.21 -3.55 -2.28
N ALA A 24 14.15 -3.79 -1.51
CA ALA A 24 14.05 -4.95 -0.62
C ALA A 24 13.67 -6.25 -1.36
N GLY A 25 13.47 -6.21 -2.69
CA GLY A 25 13.15 -7.36 -3.53
C GLY A 25 11.66 -7.70 -3.59
N TYR A 26 10.78 -6.80 -3.14
CA TYR A 26 9.34 -6.93 -3.36
C TYR A 26 8.98 -6.50 -4.80
N PRO A 27 7.97 -7.14 -5.41
CA PRO A 27 7.48 -6.70 -6.71
C PRO A 27 6.84 -5.31 -6.58
N PRO A 28 6.97 -4.42 -7.57
CA PRO A 28 6.46 -3.06 -7.50
C PRO A 28 4.93 -3.02 -7.35
N GLU A 29 4.21 -4.05 -7.78
CA GLU A 29 2.77 -4.21 -7.57
C GLU A 29 2.38 -4.45 -6.11
N ALA A 30 3.31 -4.89 -5.24
CA ALA A 30 2.99 -5.20 -3.85
C ALA A 30 2.39 -4.00 -3.10
N MET A 31 2.98 -2.82 -3.29
CA MET A 31 2.51 -1.57 -2.68
C MET A 31 1.11 -1.18 -3.19
N VAL A 32 0.88 -1.29 -4.50
CA VAL A 32 -0.42 -1.00 -5.13
C VAL A 32 -1.49 -1.98 -4.64
N SER A 33 -1.15 -3.26 -4.57
CA SER A 33 -2.03 -4.33 -4.08
C SER A 33 -2.41 -4.11 -2.62
N PHE A 34 -1.43 -3.78 -1.77
CA PHE A 34 -1.67 -3.45 -0.36
C PHE A 34 -2.61 -2.26 -0.19
N MET A 35 -2.37 -1.16 -0.90
CA MET A 35 -3.21 0.04 -0.82
C MET A 35 -4.64 -0.21 -1.30
N ASN A 36 -4.81 -0.99 -2.37
CA ASN A 36 -6.14 -1.40 -2.84
C ASN A 36 -6.88 -2.26 -1.80
N LYS A 37 -6.19 -3.16 -1.11
CA LYS A 37 -6.79 -3.95 -0.01
C LYS A 37 -7.25 -3.06 1.14
N LEU A 38 -6.45 -2.06 1.53
CA LEU A 38 -6.87 -1.09 2.56
C LEU A 38 -8.12 -0.31 2.15
N LEU A 39 -8.20 0.14 0.90
CA LEU A 39 -9.40 0.83 0.39
C LEU A 39 -10.62 -0.08 0.36
N ALA A 40 -10.46 -1.35 -0.04
CA ALA A 40 -11.56 -2.31 -0.02
C ALA A 40 -12.08 -2.53 1.40
N LEU A 41 -11.19 -2.77 2.37
CA LEU A 41 -11.54 -2.95 3.78
C LEU A 41 -12.23 -1.72 4.38
N ASP A 42 -11.78 -0.51 4.04
CA ASP A 42 -12.42 0.73 4.48
C ASP A 42 -13.82 0.89 3.91
N ARG A 43 -14.04 0.53 2.64
CA ARG A 43 -15.37 0.52 2.02
C ARG A 43 -16.29 -0.52 2.66
N GLU A 44 -15.76 -1.71 2.95
CA GLU A 44 -16.50 -2.80 3.62
C GLU A 44 -16.89 -2.45 5.06
N SER A 45 -16.11 -1.60 5.74
CA SER A 45 -16.41 -1.14 7.11
C SER A 45 -17.69 -0.30 7.23
N GLY A 46 -18.34 0.02 6.10
CA GLY A 46 -19.73 0.41 6.06
C GLY A 46 -20.00 1.81 6.63
N GLY A 47 -19.42 2.86 6.02
CA GLY A 47 -19.84 4.27 6.13
C GLY A 47 -19.83 4.93 7.53
N GLY A 48 -19.71 4.18 8.61
CA GLY A 48 -19.83 4.66 9.99
C GLY A 48 -18.50 4.98 10.65
N ARG A 49 -17.42 4.27 10.30
CA ARG A 49 -16.05 4.56 10.74
C ARG A 49 -15.03 4.08 9.72
N SER A 50 -14.22 5.00 9.23
CA SER A 50 -13.03 4.70 8.44
C SER A 50 -12.01 3.91 9.29
N LEU A 51 -11.13 3.15 8.63
CA LEU A 51 -10.06 2.41 9.30
C LEU A 51 -9.22 3.34 10.20
N PRO A 52 -8.77 2.90 11.39
CA PRO A 52 -8.00 3.74 12.31
C PRO A 52 -6.74 4.36 11.69
N ILE A 53 -6.10 3.67 10.73
CA ILE A 53 -4.93 4.18 10.01
C ILE A 53 -5.23 5.50 9.26
N PHE A 54 -6.47 5.67 8.80
CA PHE A 54 -6.90 6.86 8.07
C PHE A 54 -7.20 8.07 8.96
N ALA A 55 -7.14 7.90 10.29
CA ALA A 55 -7.20 9.02 11.23
C ALA A 55 -5.95 9.91 11.16
N THR A 56 -4.77 9.32 10.93
CA THR A 56 -3.49 10.05 10.81
C THR A 56 -3.01 10.13 9.37
N HIS A 57 -3.18 9.06 8.59
CA HIS A 57 -2.81 8.98 7.18
C HIS A 57 -4.05 9.06 6.31
N PRO A 58 -4.54 10.25 5.96
CA PRO A 58 -5.78 10.34 5.22
C PRO A 58 -5.74 9.50 3.95
N SER A 59 -6.81 8.74 3.72
CA SER A 59 -7.01 7.98 2.50
C SER A 59 -7.46 8.92 1.37
N PRO A 60 -6.66 9.01 0.30
CA PRO A 60 -7.24 9.38 -0.97
C PRO A 60 -7.10 8.25 -1.99
N GLU A 61 -8.16 8.04 -2.74
CA GLU A 61 -8.18 7.22 -3.94
C GLU A 61 -7.09 7.66 -4.94
N GLU A 62 -6.72 8.96 -4.91
CA GLU A 62 -5.65 9.54 -5.72
C GLU A 62 -4.26 8.91 -5.50
N ARG A 63 -3.99 8.36 -4.30
CA ARG A 63 -2.69 7.74 -3.99
C ARG A 63 -2.50 6.42 -4.73
N VAL A 64 -3.56 5.65 -4.91
CA VAL A 64 -3.48 4.42 -5.72
C VAL A 64 -3.15 4.77 -7.16
N ALA A 65 -3.77 5.82 -7.72
CA ALA A 65 -3.44 6.28 -9.06
C ALA A 65 -1.97 6.75 -9.16
N LEU A 66 -1.49 7.53 -8.18
CA LEU A 66 -0.08 7.91 -8.11
C LEU A 66 0.85 6.69 -8.06
N LEU A 67 0.56 5.70 -7.20
CA LEU A 67 1.36 4.49 -7.07
C LEU A 67 1.35 3.66 -8.35
N GLN A 68 0.22 3.57 -9.06
CA GLN A 68 0.13 2.93 -10.38
C GLN A 68 1.00 3.65 -11.42
N ASP A 69 1.10 4.98 -11.34
CA ASP A 69 1.97 5.76 -12.22
C ASP A 69 3.44 5.60 -11.89
N LEU A 70 3.79 5.57 -10.59
CA LEU A 70 5.15 5.33 -10.11
C LEU A 70 5.63 3.92 -10.45
N MET A 71 4.76 2.92 -10.28
CA MET A 71 5.05 1.50 -10.56
C MET A 71 5.62 1.31 -11.97
N ARG A 72 5.14 2.05 -12.97
CA ARG A 72 5.63 1.98 -14.36
C ARG A 72 7.10 2.38 -14.53
N GLN A 73 7.72 3.00 -13.53
CA GLN A 73 9.13 3.39 -13.53
C GLN A 73 10.05 2.30 -12.98
N TYR A 74 9.48 1.24 -12.39
CA TYR A 74 10.21 0.12 -11.82
C TYR A 74 10.07 -1.08 -12.77
N PRO A 75 11.18 -1.60 -13.33
CA PRO A 75 11.10 -2.75 -14.22
C PRO A 75 10.71 -4.01 -13.43
N GLU A 76 9.91 -4.86 -14.09
CA GLU A 76 9.58 -6.20 -13.61
C GLU A 76 10.85 -7.06 -13.61
N GLU A 77 11.45 -7.23 -12.43
CA GLU A 77 12.54 -8.16 -12.17
C GLU A 77 11.99 -9.42 -11.47
N ASN A 78 12.81 -10.45 -11.27
CA ASN A 78 12.40 -11.67 -10.55
C ASN A 78 12.29 -11.41 -9.03
N HIS A 79 11.37 -10.53 -8.65
CA HIS A 79 11.05 -10.13 -7.29
C HIS A 79 9.87 -10.97 -6.78
N SER A 80 10.17 -12.01 -6.00
CA SER A 80 9.17 -12.84 -5.33
C SER A 80 9.23 -12.73 -3.80
N TYR A 81 9.97 -11.74 -3.28
CA TYR A 81 10.25 -11.69 -1.85
C TYR A 81 8.95 -11.58 -1.04
N GLY A 82 8.77 -12.52 -0.11
CA GLY A 82 7.61 -12.59 0.76
C GLY A 82 6.39 -13.29 0.17
N GLU A 83 6.38 -13.67 -1.11
CA GLU A 83 5.29 -14.44 -1.71
C GLU A 83 5.23 -15.85 -1.12
N ASP A 84 6.33 -16.61 -1.21
CA ASP A 84 6.43 -17.97 -0.67
C ASP A 84 6.08 -18.01 0.82
N ARG A 85 6.67 -17.10 1.61
CA ARG A 85 6.40 -16.98 3.06
C ARG A 85 4.91 -16.70 3.32
N TYR A 86 4.29 -15.79 2.58
CA TYR A 86 2.87 -15.47 2.77
C TYR A 86 1.98 -16.69 2.46
N PHE A 87 2.29 -17.44 1.40
CA PHE A 87 1.54 -18.65 1.06
C PHE A 87 1.73 -19.78 2.07
N GLU A 88 2.97 -20.03 2.50
CA GLU A 88 3.31 -21.11 3.42
C GLU A 88 2.82 -20.84 4.85
N GLU A 89 3.03 -19.63 5.37
CA GLU A 89 2.82 -19.33 6.79
C GLU A 89 1.45 -18.71 7.07
N VAL A 90 0.91 -17.91 6.14
CA VAL A 90 -0.29 -17.10 6.42
C VAL A 90 -1.50 -17.64 5.70
N ARG A 91 -1.45 -17.79 4.36
CA ARG A 91 -2.61 -18.20 3.57
C ARG A 91 -3.02 -19.65 3.82
N SER A 92 -2.09 -20.53 4.17
CA SER A 92 -2.38 -21.94 4.50
C SER A 92 -3.25 -22.11 5.76
N HIS A 93 -3.38 -21.06 6.60
CA HIS A 93 -4.12 -21.08 7.85
C HIS A 93 -5.53 -20.46 7.76
N PHE A 94 -5.97 -20.06 6.56
CA PHE A 94 -7.31 -19.49 6.29
C PHE A 94 -7.94 -20.15 5.06
#